data_AF-A0A523W8J4-F1
#
_entry.id   AF-A0A523W8J4-F1
#
_cell.length_a   1.000
_cell.length_b   1.000
_cell.length_c   1.000
_cell.angle_alpha   90.00
_cell.angle_beta   90.00
_cell.angle_gamma   90.00
#
_symmetry.space_group_name_H-M   'P 1'
#
loop_
_entity.id
_entity.type
_entity.pdbx_description
1 polymer ?
#
loop_
_entity_poly.entity_id
_entity_poly.type
_entity_poly.pdbx_seq_one_letter_code
_entity_poly.pdbx_strand_id
1 'polypeptide(L)'
;MGRRRRKVVHIPKKHLPKVFSCPICGKETVRVEIFRDETRALVSCGSCGAKEEFQVKASQDAVDIYCMFTDKIYGISRKVLTR
;
A
#
# COMPACT_ATOMS: atom_id res chain seq x y z
N MET A 1 -24.65 -36.71 -31.97
CA MET A 1 -23.51 -35.80 -32.23
C MET A 1 -23.56 -34.61 -31.27
N GLY A 2 -23.24 -34.82 -30.00
CA GLY A 2 -23.32 -33.78 -28.96
C GLY A 2 -21.98 -33.04 -28.84
N ARG A 3 -21.98 -31.73 -29.12
CA ARG A 3 -20.81 -30.86 -28.87
C ARG A 3 -20.67 -30.67 -27.36
N ARG A 4 -19.75 -31.40 -26.73
CA ARG A 4 -19.37 -31.14 -25.32
C ARG A 4 -18.84 -29.71 -25.21
N ARG A 5 -19.58 -28.87 -24.49
CA ARG A 5 -19.19 -27.47 -24.22
C ARG A 5 -17.94 -27.48 -23.35
N ARG A 6 -16.84 -26.91 -23.84
CA ARG A 6 -15.62 -26.71 -23.04
C ARG A 6 -15.93 -25.74 -21.90
N LYS A 7 -15.53 -26.11 -20.67
CA LYS A 7 -15.65 -25.25 -19.49
C LYS A 7 -14.76 -24.03 -19.73
N VAL A 8 -15.35 -22.84 -19.81
CA VAL A 8 -14.58 -21.59 -19.85
C VAL A 8 -14.01 -21.41 -18.45
N VAL A 9 -12.70 -21.61 -18.31
CA VAL A 9 -12.00 -21.31 -17.06
C VAL A 9 -11.77 -19.81 -17.04
N HIS A 10 -12.44 -19.12 -16.12
CA HIS A 10 -12.16 -17.70 -15.88
C HIS A 10 -10.91 -17.62 -15.01
N ILE A 11 -9.79 -17.20 -15.58
CA ILE A 11 -8.59 -16.90 -14.79
C ILE A 11 -8.86 -15.62 -14.00
N PRO A 12 -8.86 -15.66 -12.66
CA PRO A 12 -8.97 -14.45 -11.86
C PRO A 12 -7.74 -13.58 -12.12
N LYS A 13 -7.97 -12.31 -12.43
CA LYS A 13 -6.90 -11.32 -12.62
C LYS A 13 -6.26 -11.04 -11.26
N LYS A 14 -4.94 -11.08 -11.17
CA LYS A 14 -4.20 -10.71 -9.96
C LYS A 14 -4.30 -9.19 -9.80
N HIS A 15 -4.85 -8.74 -8.67
CA HIS A 15 -4.92 -7.32 -8.32
C HIS A 15 -3.91 -7.02 -7.22
N LEU A 16 -3.32 -5.83 -7.25
CA LEU A 16 -2.50 -5.37 -6.13
C LEU A 16 -3.35 -5.29 -4.86
N PRO A 17 -2.80 -5.69 -3.70
CA PRO A 17 -3.49 -5.58 -2.43
C PRO A 17 -3.81 -4.11 -2.13
N LYS A 18 -5.02 -3.87 -1.61
CA LYS A 18 -5.51 -2.53 -1.27
C LYS A 18 -5.25 -2.16 0.19
N VAL A 19 -4.82 -3.12 1.01
CA VAL A 19 -4.67 -2.97 2.46
C VAL A 19 -3.29 -3.47 2.84
N PHE A 20 -2.58 -2.69 3.65
CA PHE A 20 -1.23 -2.99 4.11
C PHE A 20 -1.16 -3.08 5.64
N SER A 21 -0.12 -3.76 6.12
CA SER A 21 0.19 -3.93 7.55
C SER A 21 0.75 -2.64 8.13
N CYS A 22 0.32 -2.23 9.32
CA CYS A 22 0.91 -1.07 9.98
C CYS A 22 2.20 -1.45 10.72
N PRO A 23 3.34 -0.78 10.48
CA PRO A 23 4.60 -1.04 11.20
C PRO A 23 4.57 -0.61 12.67
N ILE A 24 3.59 0.21 13.08
CA ILE A 24 3.47 0.72 14.46
C ILE A 24 2.62 -0.22 15.33
N CYS A 25 1.48 -0.69 14.80
CA CYS A 25 0.51 -1.48 15.58
C CYS A 25 0.33 -2.93 15.10
N GLY A 26 0.99 -3.33 14.00
CA GLY A 26 0.95 -4.69 13.46
C GLY A 26 -0.35 -5.11 12.77
N LYS A 27 -1.37 -4.23 12.69
CA LYS A 27 -2.67 -4.54 12.07
C LYS A 27 -2.72 -4.14 10.59
N GLU A 28 -3.43 -4.92 9.79
CA GLU A 28 -3.66 -4.69 8.35
C GLU A 28 -4.75 -3.64 8.10
N THR A 29 -4.50 -2.40 8.55
CA THR A 29 -5.47 -1.30 8.46
C THR A 29 -4.93 -0.06 7.76
N VAL A 30 -3.80 -0.18 7.04
CA VAL A 30 -3.22 0.94 6.30
C VAL A 30 -3.90 1.05 4.93
N ARG A 31 -4.46 2.23 4.66
CA ARG A 31 -5.07 2.63 3.39
C ARG A 31 -4.20 3.70 2.74
N VAL A 32 -4.05 3.59 1.43
CA VAL A 32 -3.29 4.54 0.61
C VAL A 32 -4.24 5.15 -0.41
N GLU A 33 -4.40 6.47 -0.35
CA GLU A 33 -5.20 7.25 -1.29
C GLU A 33 -4.25 8.08 -2.15
N ILE A 34 -4.31 7.90 -3.47
CA ILE A 34 -3.44 8.61 -4.42
C ILE A 34 -4.27 9.64 -5.15
N PHE A 35 -3.98 10.91 -4.93
CA PHE A 35 -4.58 12.03 -5.63
C PHE A 35 -3.70 12.36 -6.84
N ARG A 36 -4.12 11.87 -8.01
CA ARG A 36 -3.40 12.04 -9.29
C ARG A 36 -3.36 13.51 -9.74
N ASP A 37 -4.35 14.29 -9.36
CA ASP A 37 -4.48 15.71 -9.74
C ASP A 37 -3.44 16.60 -9.04
N GLU A 38 -3.08 16.27 -7.80
CA GLU A 38 -2.19 17.09 -6.96
C GLU A 38 -0.79 16.48 -6.78
N THR A 39 -0.50 15.32 -7.39
CA THR A 39 0.73 14.54 -7.13
C THR A 39 0.94 14.28 -5.64
N ARG A 40 -0.15 14.06 -4.90
CA ARG A 40 -0.15 13.80 -3.46
C ARG A 40 -0.69 12.41 -3.19
N ALA A 41 -0.15 11.76 -2.17
CA ALA A 41 -0.75 10.56 -1.61
C ALA A 41 -0.87 10.68 -0.10
N LEU A 42 -1.98 10.16 0.40
CA LEU A 42 -2.29 10.11 1.81
C LEU A 42 -2.27 8.65 2.28
N VAL A 43 -1.40 8.37 3.24
CA VAL A 43 -1.37 7.09 3.95
C VAL A 43 -2.09 7.27 5.26
N SER A 44 -3.11 6.45 5.52
CA SER A 44 -3.84 6.48 6.78
C SER A 44 -3.96 5.09 7.39
N CYS A 45 -3.65 4.97 8.68
CA CYS A 45 -3.87 3.76 9.44
C CYS A 45 -5.12 3.90 10.30
N GLY A 46 -6.11 3.03 10.08
CA GLY A 46 -7.37 3.04 10.83
C GLY A 46 -7.24 2.64 12.30
N SER A 47 -6.19 1.91 12.72
CA SER A 47 -6.07 1.45 14.10
C SER A 47 -5.21 2.32 15.01
N CYS A 48 -4.16 2.98 14.51
CA CYS A 48 -3.29 3.84 15.32
C CYS A 48 -3.47 5.34 15.01
N GLY A 49 -4.25 5.67 13.97
CA GLY A 49 -4.49 7.06 13.56
C GLY A 49 -3.32 7.73 12.85
N ALA A 50 -2.25 6.99 12.53
CA ALA A 50 -1.13 7.53 11.76
C ALA A 50 -1.60 8.01 10.38
N LYS A 51 -1.32 9.27 10.07
CA LYS A 51 -1.62 9.90 8.79
C LYS A 51 -0.37 10.57 8.29
N GLU A 52 0.06 10.22 7.08
CA GLU A 52 1.23 10.81 6.45
C GLU A 52 0.86 11.22 5.03
N GLU A 53 1.23 12.44 4.66
CA GLU A 53 1.12 12.95 3.31
C GLU A 53 2.48 12.87 2.61
N PHE A 54 2.49 12.38 1.38
CA PHE A 54 3.68 12.29 0.53
C PHE A 54 3.41 12.95 -0.81
N GLN A 55 4.43 13.61 -1.36
CA GLN A 55 4.43 13.97 -2.78
C GLN A 55 4.88 12.76 -3.60
N VAL A 56 4.07 12.39 -4.57
CA VAL A 56 4.18 11.12 -5.31
C VAL A 56 4.20 11.40 -6.79
N LYS A 57 5.16 10.81 -7.49
CA LYS A 57 5.22 10.89 -8.96
C LYS A 57 4.14 10.01 -9.58
N ALA A 58 3.63 10.38 -10.75
CA ALA A 58 2.58 9.64 -11.44
C ALA A 58 2.91 8.16 -11.73
N SER A 59 4.20 7.78 -11.73
CA SER A 59 4.67 6.40 -11.92
C SER A 59 4.63 5.53 -10.67
N GLN A 60 4.36 6.09 -9.49
CA GLN A 60 4.44 5.35 -8.23
C GLN A 60 3.08 4.75 -7.87
N ASP A 61 3.13 3.51 -7.40
CA ASP A 61 1.96 2.76 -6.97
C ASP A 61 1.76 2.84 -5.46
N ALA A 62 0.62 2.33 -4.98
CA ALA A 62 0.29 2.28 -3.56
C ALA A 62 1.34 1.56 -2.71
N VAL A 63 2.04 0.58 -3.31
CA VAL A 63 3.11 -0.19 -2.67
C VAL A 63 4.33 0.70 -2.39
N ASP A 64 4.72 1.55 -3.34
CA ASP A 64 5.90 2.42 -3.18
C ASP A 64 5.70 3.41 -2.04
N ILE A 65 4.50 3.97 -1.93
CA ILE A 65 4.12 4.89 -0.86
C ILE A 65 4.14 4.18 0.49
N TYR A 66 3.63 2.95 0.54
CA TYR A 66 3.70 2.12 1.74
C TYR A 66 5.16 1.84 2.15
N CYS A 67 6.04 1.51 1.20
CA CYS A 67 7.47 1.32 1.48
C CYS A 67 8.08 2.59 2.09
N MET A 68 7.86 3.76 1.48
CA MET A 68 8.36 5.04 2.03
C MET A 68 7.85 5.32 3.45
N PHE A 69 6.59 4.99 3.73
CA PHE A 69 6.02 5.11 5.07
C PHE A 69 6.71 4.17 6.07
N THR A 70 6.94 2.91 5.69
CA THR A 70 7.68 1.97 6.55
C THR A 70 9.13 2.40 6.76
N ASP A 71 9.82 2.85 5.71
CA ASP A 71 11.20 3.33 5.77
C ASP A 71 11.34 4.56 6.65
N LYS A 72 10.38 5.49 6.63
CA LYS A 72 10.35 6.61 7.57
C LYS A 72 10.28 6.12 9.01
N ILE A 73 9.38 5.19 9.30
CA ILE A 73 9.13 4.70 10.67
C ILE A 73 10.33 3.92 11.21
N TYR A 74 10.88 2.99 10.43
CA TYR A 74 12.04 2.22 10.84
C TYR A 74 13.36 3.00 10.73
N GLY A 75 13.46 3.94 9.79
CA GLY A 75 14.64 4.77 9.57
C GLY A 75 14.93 5.76 10.70
N ILE A 76 13.90 6.23 11.42
CA ILE A 76 14.07 7.07 12.62
C ILE A 76 14.82 6.31 13.73
N SER A 77 14.64 5.00 13.84
CA SER A 77 15.23 4.19 14.91
C SER A 77 16.76 4.14 14.88
N ARG A 78 17.41 4.49 13.76
CA ARG A 78 18.88 4.42 13.63
C ARG A 78 19.62 5.65 14.15
N LYS A 79 18.97 6.81 14.31
CA LYS A 79 19.66 8.03 14.77
C LYS A 79 19.89 8.10 16.28
N VAL A 80 19.33 7.17 17.06
CA VAL A 80 19.46 7.16 18.52
C VAL A 80 20.71 6.37 18.98
N LEU A 81 21.37 5.62 18.09
CA LEU A 81 22.46 4.70 18.47
C LEU A 81 23.89 5.22 18.22
N THR A 82 24.07 6.42 17.67
CA THR A 82 25.38 7.09 17.69
C THR A 82 25.40 8.12 18.83
N ARG A 83 25.53 7.60 20.05
CA ARG A 83 26.08 8.32 21.19
C ARG A 83 27.58 8.05 21.27
#